data_AF-A0A524GU56-F1
#
_entry.id   AF-A0A524GU56-F1
#
_cell.length_a   1.000
_cell.length_b   1.000
_cell.length_c   1.000
_cell.angle_alpha   90.00
_cell.angle_beta   90.00
_cell.angle_gamma   90.00
#
_symmetry.space_group_name_H-M   'P 1'
#
loop_
_entity.id
_entity.type
_entity.pdbx_description
1 polymer ?
#
loop_
_entity_poly.entity_id
_entity_poly.type
_entity_poly.pdbx_seq_one_letter_code
_entity_poly.pdbx_strand_id
1 'polypeptide(L)'
;LANILTYHVVSGNLDAAAVLDAIKKGDGKVVLTTVSGGKLTASLDMGKVKLTDEYGNSAYVTVADLKGTNGVIHVIDGVVLPK
;
A
#
# COMPACT_ATOMS: atom_id res chain seq x y z
N LEU A 1 -2.27 -4.44 19.27
CA LEU A 1 -2.82 -5.26 18.16
C LEU A 1 -3.70 -4.45 17.21
N ALA A 2 -4.65 -3.64 17.71
CA ALA A 2 -5.48 -2.79 16.85
C ALA A 2 -4.66 -1.91 15.87
N ASN A 3 -3.56 -1.32 16.35
CA ASN A 3 -2.68 -0.48 15.52
C ASN A 3 -2.11 -1.21 14.29
N ILE A 4 -1.77 -2.50 14.41
CA ILE A 4 -1.20 -3.30 13.32
C ILE A 4 -2.26 -3.52 12.24
N LEU A 5 -3.50 -3.85 12.64
CA LEU A 5 -4.61 -4.03 11.71
C LEU A 5 -4.95 -2.72 11.00
N THR A 6 -4.97 -1.60 11.72
CA THR A 6 -5.20 -0.27 11.11
C THR A 6 -4.05 0.24 10.25
N TYR A 7 -2.83 -0.30 10.42
CA TYR A 7 -1.69 0.06 9.57
C TYR A 7 -1.79 -0.58 8.18
N HIS A 8 -2.45 -1.74 8.08
CA HIS A 8 -2.72 -2.39 6.79
C HIS A 8 -3.89 -1.76 6.04
N VAL A 9 -4.60 -0.81 6.67
CA VAL A 9 -5.74 -0.13 6.06
C VAL A 9 -5.32 1.29 5.69
N VAL A 10 -5.50 1.63 4.42
CA VAL A 10 -5.36 2.99 3.92
C VAL A 10 -6.74 3.50 3.57
N SER A 11 -7.07 4.70 4.05
CA SER A 11 -8.34 5.35 3.75
C SER A 11 -8.35 5.79 2.29
N GLY A 12 -9.24 5.21 1.49
CA GLY A 12 -9.45 5.59 0.08
C GLY A 12 -9.64 4.38 -0.82
N ASN A 13 -10.45 4.53 -1.86
CA ASN A 13 -10.53 3.54 -2.94
C ASN A 13 -9.31 3.70 -3.84
N LEU A 14 -8.27 2.96 -3.52
CA LEU A 14 -7.04 2.89 -4.28
C LEU A 14 -7.03 1.58 -5.05
N ASP A 15 -7.63 1.58 -6.24
CA ASP A 15 -7.46 0.50 -7.21
C ASP A 15 -5.99 0.42 -7.63
N ALA A 16 -5.53 -0.73 -8.11
CA ALA A 16 -4.14 -0.92 -8.54
C ALA A 16 -3.77 0.07 -9.64
N ALA A 17 -4.69 0.32 -10.58
CA ALA A 17 -4.55 1.33 -11.62
C ALA A 17 -4.42 2.74 -11.04
N ALA A 18 -5.23 3.09 -10.04
CA ALA A 18 -5.16 4.40 -9.38
C ALA A 18 -3.86 4.57 -8.59
N VAL A 19 -3.38 3.52 -7.91
CA VAL A 19 -2.08 3.51 -7.22
C VAL A 19 -0.95 3.64 -8.23
N LEU A 20 -0.99 2.91 -9.34
CA LEU A 20 -0.02 3.01 -10.43
C LEU A 20 0.04 4.41 -11.02
N ASP A 21 -1.12 5.02 -11.29
CA ASP A 21 -1.21 6.37 -11.83
C ASP A 21 -0.73 7.42 -10.82
N ALA A 22 -1.05 7.25 -9.53
CA ALA A 22 -0.55 8.12 -8.47
C ALA A 22 0.98 8.01 -8.32
N ILE A 23 1.53 6.80 -8.40
CA ILE A 23 2.99 6.57 -8.38
C ILE A 23 3.65 7.21 -9.60
N LYS A 24 3.09 7.04 -10.80
CA LYS A 24 3.61 7.65 -12.02
C LYS A 24 3.52 9.18 -11.98
N LYS A 25 2.45 9.73 -11.41
CA LYS A 25 2.29 11.18 -11.19
C LYS A 25 3.22 11.74 -10.11
N GLY A 26 3.60 10.92 -9.13
CA GLY A 26 4.46 11.29 -8.00
C GLY A 26 5.95 11.02 -8.23
N ASP A 27 6.45 11.10 -9.46
CA ASP A 27 7.87 10.81 -9.78
C ASP A 27 8.34 9.41 -9.34
N GLY A 28 7.46 8.41 -9.44
CA GLY A 28 7.78 7.01 -9.16
C GLY A 28 7.58 6.57 -7.70
N LYS A 29 7.07 7.45 -6.83
CA LYS A 29 6.69 7.11 -5.44
C LYS A 29 5.42 7.85 -5.00
N VAL A 30 4.62 7.22 -4.16
CA VAL A 30 3.48 7.85 -3.47
C VAL A 30 3.54 7.49 -1.99
N VAL A 31 3.37 8.49 -1.13
CA VAL A 31 3.30 8.29 0.32
C VAL A 31 1.83 8.22 0.71
N LEU A 32 1.42 7.05 1.20
CA LEU A 32 0.09 6.75 1.69
C LEU A 32 0.10 6.89 3.21
N THR A 33 -0.92 7.53 3.76
CA THR A 33 -1.11 7.60 5.22
C THR A 33 -2.12 6.53 5.62
N THR A 34 -1.70 5.62 6.50
CA THR A 34 -2.55 4.54 7.00
C THR A 34 -3.53 5.05 8.04
N VAL A 35 -4.59 4.29 8.33
CA VAL A 35 -5.58 4.64 9.36
C VAL A 35 -4.94 4.71 10.75
N SER A 36 -3.86 3.96 10.99
CA SER A 36 -3.11 4.05 12.25
C SER A 36 -2.29 5.33 12.40
N GLY A 37 -2.24 6.18 11.36
CA GLY A 37 -1.41 7.39 11.31
C GLY A 37 0.03 7.17 10.84
N GLY A 38 0.45 5.92 10.61
CA GLY A 38 1.78 5.62 10.09
C GLY A 38 1.85 5.79 8.56
N LYS A 39 3.05 6.05 8.04
CA LYS A 39 3.25 6.29 6.60
C LYS A 39 3.67 5.01 5.89
N LEU A 40 3.14 4.80 4.69
CA LEU A 40 3.49 3.70 3.80
C LEU A 40 3.90 4.28 2.46
N THR A 41 5.11 3.98 2.00
CA THR A 41 5.58 4.47 0.70
C THR A 41 5.33 3.40 -0.36
N ALA A 42 4.44 3.67 -1.30
CA ALA A 42 4.26 2.82 -2.47
C ALA A 42 5.12 3.36 -3.64
N SER A 43 5.74 2.46 -4.38
CA SER A 43 6.64 2.75 -5.50
C SER A 43 6.45 1.71 -6.59
N LEU A 44 6.80 2.04 -7.83
CA LEU A 44 6.70 1.12 -8.96
C LEU A 44 8.09 0.60 -9.29
N ASP A 45 8.28 -0.70 -9.13
CA ASP A 45 9.53 -1.38 -9.39
C ASP A 45 9.31 -2.46 -10.45
N MET A 46 9.87 -2.27 -11.65
CA MET A 46 9.76 -3.20 -12.79
C MET A 46 8.32 -3.64 -13.13
N GLY A 47 7.34 -2.75 -12.98
CA GLY A 47 5.93 -3.04 -13.25
C GLY A 47 5.17 -3.69 -12.08
N LYS A 48 5.82 -3.89 -10.93
CA LYS A 48 5.18 -4.33 -9.68
C LYS A 48 5.13 -3.19 -8.67
N VAL A 49 4.04 -3.12 -7.91
CA VAL A 49 3.92 -2.15 -6.82
C VAL A 49 4.71 -2.67 -5.62
N LYS A 50 5.72 -1.90 -5.21
CA LYS A 50 6.55 -2.12 -4.04
C LYS A 50 6.13 -1.15 -2.94
N LEU A 51 5.68 -1.68 -1.82
CA LEU A 51 5.35 -0.96 -0.61
C LEU A 51 6.55 -1.00 0.34
N THR A 52 6.88 0.12 0.96
CA THR A 52 7.94 0.23 1.97
C THR A 52 7.35 0.87 3.22
N ASP A 53 7.50 0.20 4.36
CA ASP A 53 7.05 0.70 5.66
C ASP A 53 8.07 1.63 6.33
N GLU A 54 7.75 2.12 7.53
CA GLU A 54 8.62 3.03 8.30
C GLU A 54 9.82 2.33 8.94
N TYR A 55 9.82 0.99 8.99
CA TYR A 55 10.97 0.19 9.43
C TYR A 55 11.92 -0.17 8.28
N GLY A 56 11.54 0.12 7.03
CA GLY A 56 12.29 -0.26 5.84
C GLY A 56 11.97 -1.66 5.31
N ASN A 57 10.98 -2.35 5.87
CA ASN A 57 10.48 -3.57 5.27
C ASN A 57 9.81 -3.23 3.95
N SER A 58 10.13 -4.02 2.94
CA SER A 58 9.56 -3.88 1.60
C SER A 58 8.66 -5.07 1.32
N ALA A 59 7.44 -4.80 0.88
CA ALA A 59 6.49 -5.82 0.45
C ALA A 59 6.08 -5.55 -1.00
N TYR A 60 5.94 -6.61 -1.79
CA TYR A 60 5.50 -6.52 -3.17
C TYR A 60 4.04 -6.94 -3.27
N VAL A 61 3.24 -6.19 -4.04
CA VAL A 61 1.86 -6.58 -4.35
C VAL A 61 1.90 -7.77 -5.31
N THR A 62 1.33 -8.90 -4.88
CA THR A 62 1.24 -10.15 -5.63
C THR A 62 -0.08 -10.29 -6.36
N VAL A 63 -1.17 -9.93 -5.69
CA VAL A 63 -2.52 -9.91 -6.27
C VAL A 63 -3.12 -8.55 -5.98
N ALA A 64 -3.56 -7.86 -7.02
CA ALA A 64 -4.20 -6.56 -6.89
C ALA A 64 -5.66 -6.63 -7.34
N ASP A 65 -6.47 -5.63 -6.97
CA ASP A 65 -7.85 -5.45 -7.44
C ASP A 65 -8.85 -6.54 -7.03
N LEU A 66 -8.68 -7.14 -5.85
CA LEU A 66 -9.73 -7.98 -5.27
C LEU A 66 -10.85 -7.08 -4.74
N LYS A 67 -11.90 -6.89 -5.55
CA LYS A 67 -13.09 -6.14 -5.18
C LYS A 67 -13.86 -6.89 -4.09
N GLY A 68 -13.80 -6.36 -2.87
CA GLY A 68 -14.66 -6.74 -1.77
C GLY A 68 -15.87 -5.81 -1.70
N THR A 69 -16.89 -6.21 -0.94
CA THR A 69 -18.09 -5.39 -0.72
C THR A 69 -17.80 -4.07 -0.01
N ASN A 70 -16.66 -3.99 0.70
CA ASN A 70 -16.26 -2.86 1.54
C ASN A 70 -15.01 -2.12 1.02
N GLY A 71 -14.56 -2.39 -0.20
CA GLY A 71 -13.37 -1.75 -0.78
C GLY A 71 -12.56 -2.70 -1.66
N VAL A 72 -11.28 -2.36 -1.84
CA VAL A 72 -10.34 -3.09 -2.68
C VAL A 72 -9.28 -3.72 -1.79
N ILE A 73 -9.06 -5.02 -1.96
CA ILE A 73 -8.03 -5.77 -1.26
C ILE A 73 -6.85 -5.98 -2.21
N HIS A 74 -5.66 -5.66 -1.73
CA HIS A 74 -4.40 -5.97 -2.39
C HIS A 74 -3.62 -6.95 -1.52
N VAL A 75 -3.22 -8.08 -2.10
CA VAL A 75 -2.39 -9.09 -1.45
C VAL A 75 -0.93 -8.73 -1.67
N ILE A 76 -0.16 -8.77 -0.60
CA ILE A 76 1.27 -8.50 -0.59
C ILE A 76 2.03 -9.72 -0.07
N ASP A 77 3.24 -9.94 -0.57
CA ASP A 77 4.12 -11.07 -0.17
C ASP A 77 4.91 -10.80 1.12
N GLY A 78 4.56 -9.74 1.86
CA GLY A 78 5.32 -9.30 3.03
C GLY A 78 4.41 -8.68 4.08
N VAL A 79 4.98 -8.43 5.25
CA VAL A 79 4.28 -7.79 6.36
C VAL A 79 4.85 -6.39 6.54
N VAL A 80 3.96 -5.40 6.66
CA VAL A 80 4.31 -4.00 6.92
C VAL A 80 3.96 -3.67 8.36
N LEU A 81 4.92 -3.12 9.11
CA LEU A 81 4.78 -2.91 10.55
C LEU A 81 4.73 -1.42 10.90
N PRO A 82 3.78 -0.99 11.75
CA PRO A 82 3.76 0.37 12.30
C PRO A 82 4.81 0.55 13.40
N LYS A 83 5.41 1.74 13.47
CA LYS A 83 6.43 2.12 14.46
C LYS A 83 5.89 2.27 15.89
#